data_AF-A0A2D7XZG6-F1
#
_entry.id   AF-A0A2D7XZG6-F1
#
_cell.length_a   1.000
_cell.length_b   1.000
_cell.length_c   1.000
_cell.angle_alpha   90.00
_cell.angle_beta   90.00
_cell.angle_gamma   90.00
#
_symmetry.space_group_name_H-M   'P 1'
#
loop_
_entity.id
_entity.type
_entity.pdbx_description
1 polymer ?
#
loop_
_entity_poly.entity_id
_entity_poly.type
_entity_poly.pdbx_seq_one_letter_code
_entity_poly.pdbx_strand_id
1 'polypeptide(L)'
;MAHANPDLARSWSEEANLLEAQINTSPEGGLSPELKASIARFGRIAGRLAESGSAENPLPHDLGCIFRGMEEETDLQLSHLTPDASAEAISAARVRLAKMFDDAVDVGQSAALALEAGVALDQSVQAGDEPGQCPADWSAL
;
A
#
# COMPACT_ATOMS: atom_id res chain seq x y z
N MET A 1 3.61 -20.80 4.85
CA MET A 1 3.52 -19.81 5.94
C MET A 1 3.88 -18.47 5.32
N ALA A 2 2.99 -17.49 5.38
CA ALA A 2 3.32 -16.11 5.01
C ALA A 2 4.12 -15.53 6.18
N HIS A 3 5.28 -14.95 5.90
CA HIS A 3 6.10 -14.27 6.90
C HIS A 3 6.14 -12.80 6.54
N ALA A 4 6.05 -11.93 7.54
CA ALA A 4 6.19 -10.50 7.34
C ALA A 4 7.57 -10.25 6.74
N ASN A 5 7.61 -9.61 5.57
CA ASN A 5 8.80 -9.57 4.73
C ASN A 5 9.26 -8.12 4.55
N PRO A 6 10.32 -7.69 5.25
CA PRO A 6 10.83 -6.32 5.12
C PRO A 6 11.35 -6.02 3.71
N ASP A 7 11.90 -6.99 2.99
CA ASP A 7 12.33 -6.82 1.60
C ASP A 7 11.12 -6.58 0.69
N LEU A 8 9.99 -7.23 0.96
CA LEU A 8 8.76 -6.97 0.22
C LEU A 8 8.27 -5.54 0.45
N ALA A 9 8.23 -5.07 1.71
CA ALA A 9 7.83 -3.70 2.03
C ALA A 9 8.76 -2.66 1.38
N ARG A 10 10.07 -2.93 1.35
CA ARG A 10 11.07 -2.08 0.69
C ARG A 10 10.89 -2.04 -0.82
N SER A 11 10.77 -3.21 -1.46
CA SER A 11 10.55 -3.27 -2.92
C SER A 11 9.23 -2.62 -3.34
N TRP A 12 8.20 -2.71 -2.49
CA TRP A 12 6.92 -2.05 -2.71
C TRP A 12 7.04 -0.52 -2.58
N SER A 13 7.81 -0.01 -1.61
CA SER A 13 8.17 1.42 -1.52
C SER A 13 8.93 1.92 -2.76
N GLU A 14 9.89 1.15 -3.25
CA GLU A 14 10.64 1.47 -4.47
C GLU A 14 9.72 1.50 -5.70
N GLU A 15 8.79 0.55 -5.80
CA GLU A 15 7.78 0.52 -6.87
C GLU A 15 6.85 1.74 -6.79
N ALA A 16 6.45 2.18 -5.59
CA ALA A 16 5.64 3.39 -5.42
C ALA A 16 6.32 4.61 -6.05
N ASN A 17 7.61 4.84 -5.75
CA ASN A 17 8.38 5.94 -6.33
C ASN A 17 8.45 5.87 -7.87
N LEU A 18 8.62 4.66 -8.42
CA LEU A 18 8.63 4.47 -9.88
C LEU A 18 7.25 4.73 -10.52
N LEU A 19 6.17 4.35 -9.86
CA LEU A 19 4.79 4.55 -10.34
C LEU A 19 4.38 6.02 -10.24
N GLU A 20 4.78 6.71 -9.19
CA GLU A 20 4.57 8.15 -9.00
C GLU A 20 5.19 8.95 -10.15
N ALA A 21 6.46 8.69 -10.45
CA ALA A 21 7.16 9.30 -11.59
C ALA A 21 6.49 8.97 -12.95
N GLN A 22 6.04 7.73 -13.14
CA GLN A 22 5.34 7.32 -14.36
C GLN A 22 3.99 8.00 -14.53
N ILE A 23 3.20 8.16 -13.45
CA ILE A 23 1.94 8.90 -13.50
C ILE A 23 2.18 10.37 -13.84
N ASN A 24 3.17 10.99 -13.20
CA ASN A 24 3.48 12.42 -13.40
C ASN A 24 4.00 12.72 -14.81
N THR A 25 4.60 11.75 -15.48
CA THR A 25 5.12 11.89 -16.85
C THR A 25 4.18 11.33 -17.93
N SER A 26 3.07 10.70 -17.54
CA SER A 26 2.08 10.16 -18.48
C SER A 26 1.27 11.26 -19.18
N PRO A 27 0.84 11.06 -20.44
CA PRO A 27 -0.01 12.01 -21.15
C PRO A 27 -1.32 12.33 -20.42
N GLU A 28 -1.86 13.54 -20.59
CA GLU A 28 -3.14 13.96 -19.98
C GLU A 28 -4.32 13.05 -20.36
N GLY A 29 -4.29 12.46 -21.56
CA GLY A 29 -5.32 11.55 -22.09
C GLY A 29 -5.48 10.21 -21.36
N GLY A 30 -4.68 9.95 -20.33
CA GLY A 30 -4.83 8.80 -19.44
C GLY A 30 -3.58 7.93 -19.33
N LEU A 31 -3.67 6.90 -18.49
CA LEU A 31 -2.59 5.95 -18.25
C LEU A 31 -2.60 4.83 -19.29
N SER A 32 -1.43 4.36 -19.71
CA SER A 32 -1.32 3.21 -20.60
C SER A 32 -1.85 1.93 -19.92
N PRO A 33 -2.29 0.91 -20.69
CA PRO A 33 -2.71 -0.37 -20.13
C PRO A 33 -1.64 -1.03 -19.25
N GLU A 34 -0.37 -0.93 -19.64
CA GLU A 34 0.76 -1.49 -18.91
C GLU A 34 0.96 -0.79 -17.57
N LEU A 35 0.84 0.54 -17.54
CA LEU A 35 0.92 1.31 -16.30
C LEU A 35 -0.25 0.97 -15.37
N LYS A 36 -1.49 0.91 -15.89
CA LYS A 36 -2.66 0.47 -15.10
C LYS A 36 -2.47 -0.93 -14.50
N ALA A 37 -1.91 -1.87 -15.27
CA ALA A 37 -1.62 -3.21 -14.79
C ALA A 37 -0.55 -3.23 -13.69
N SER A 38 0.42 -2.32 -13.76
CA SER A 38 1.47 -2.16 -12.74
C SER A 38 0.91 -1.58 -11.45
N ILE A 39 0.09 -0.53 -11.55
CA ILE A 39 -0.66 0.03 -10.42
C ILE A 39 -1.55 -1.03 -9.76
N ALA A 40 -2.26 -1.84 -10.55
CA ALA A 40 -3.08 -2.92 -10.01
C ALA A 40 -2.25 -4.00 -9.28
N ARG A 41 -1.03 -4.30 -9.77
CA ARG A 41 -0.11 -5.22 -9.06
C ARG A 41 0.36 -4.61 -7.74
N PHE A 42 0.70 -3.33 -7.75
CA PHE A 42 1.09 -2.60 -6.56
C PHE A 42 0.02 -2.64 -5.47
N GLY A 43 -1.25 -2.37 -5.81
CA GLY A 43 -2.38 -2.48 -4.87
C GLY A 43 -2.53 -3.88 -4.27
N ARG A 44 -2.46 -4.92 -5.10
CA ARG A 44 -2.49 -6.32 -4.62
C ARG A 44 -1.31 -6.69 -3.71
N ILE A 45 -0.14 -6.09 -3.93
CA ILE A 45 1.00 -6.29 -3.03
C ILE A 45 0.74 -5.60 -1.68
N ALA A 46 0.08 -4.43 -1.68
CA ALA A 46 -0.37 -3.78 -0.46
C ALA A 46 -1.32 -4.70 0.33
N GLY A 47 -2.33 -5.29 -0.32
CA GLY A 47 -3.21 -6.29 0.32
C GLY A 47 -2.45 -7.47 0.93
N ARG A 48 -1.46 -8.01 0.20
CA ARG A 48 -0.58 -9.08 0.72
C ARG A 48 0.27 -8.62 1.89
N LEU A 49 0.74 -7.38 1.91
CA LEU A 49 1.47 -6.79 3.02
C LEU A 49 0.56 -6.64 4.24
N ALA A 50 -0.70 -6.23 4.06
CA ALA A 50 -1.69 -6.12 5.13
C ALA A 50 -1.93 -7.45 5.87
N GLU A 51 -1.80 -8.58 5.16
CA GLU A 51 -1.98 -9.94 5.69
C GLU A 51 -0.65 -10.64 6.02
N SER A 52 0.49 -9.96 5.89
CA SER A 52 1.80 -10.60 5.96
C SER A 52 2.24 -10.98 7.38
N GLY A 53 1.59 -10.45 8.42
CA GLY A 53 1.90 -10.75 9.80
C GLY A 53 1.70 -12.23 10.15
N SER A 54 2.58 -12.77 11.00
CA SER A 54 2.45 -14.09 11.62
C SER A 54 2.51 -14.00 13.14
N ALA A 55 2.27 -15.11 13.85
CA ALA A 55 2.40 -15.15 15.31
C ALA A 55 3.85 -14.88 15.77
N GLU A 56 4.83 -15.33 14.98
CA GLU A 56 6.26 -15.17 15.25
C GLU A 56 6.81 -13.83 14.75
N ASN A 57 6.17 -13.24 13.73
CA ASN A 57 6.56 -11.95 13.16
C ASN A 57 5.30 -11.11 12.93
N PRO A 58 4.76 -10.48 13.99
CA PRO A 58 3.53 -9.73 13.88
C PRO A 58 3.73 -8.49 13.02
N LEU A 59 2.74 -8.20 12.18
CA LEU A 59 2.62 -6.89 11.54
C LEU A 59 1.89 -5.96 12.52
N PRO A 60 2.42 -4.76 12.82
CA PRO A 60 1.68 -3.75 13.56
C PRO A 60 0.30 -3.50 12.95
N HIS A 61 -0.72 -3.51 13.80
CA HIS A 61 -2.12 -3.40 13.36
C HIS A 61 -2.38 -2.19 12.45
N ASP A 62 -1.80 -1.03 12.80
CA ASP A 62 -1.95 0.19 12.01
C ASP A 62 -1.35 0.06 10.61
N LEU A 63 -0.20 -0.61 10.47
CA LEU A 63 0.38 -0.89 9.14
C LEU A 63 -0.53 -1.81 8.33
N GLY A 64 -1.12 -2.81 8.97
CA GLY A 64 -2.12 -3.68 8.33
C GLY A 64 -3.30 -2.89 7.76
N CYS A 65 -3.84 -1.93 8.53
CA CYS A 65 -4.93 -1.07 8.08
C CYS A 65 -4.50 -0.11 6.97
N ILE A 66 -3.32 0.50 7.07
CA ILE A 66 -2.79 1.40 6.04
C ILE A 66 -2.65 0.66 4.71
N PHE A 67 -2.02 -0.52 4.71
CA PHE A 67 -1.84 -1.31 3.49
C PHE A 67 -3.15 -1.73 2.85
N ARG A 68 -4.16 -2.11 3.66
CA ARG A 68 -5.50 -2.42 3.16
C ARG A 68 -6.16 -1.20 2.54
N GLY A 69 -6.10 -0.05 3.21
CA GLY A 69 -6.62 1.20 2.65
C GLY A 69 -5.97 1.61 1.34
N MET A 70 -4.67 1.32 1.17
CA MET A 70 -3.94 1.56 -0.08
C MET A 70 -4.33 0.60 -1.20
N GLU A 71 -4.63 -0.67 -0.89
CA GLU A 71 -5.22 -1.60 -1.87
C GLU A 71 -6.59 -1.10 -2.34
N GLU A 72 -7.48 -0.76 -1.39
CA GLU A 72 -8.83 -0.27 -1.67
C GLU A 72 -8.81 1.03 -2.50
N GLU A 73 -7.96 1.99 -2.13
CA GLU A 73 -7.78 3.24 -2.87
C GLU A 73 -7.22 2.97 -4.28
N THR A 74 -6.28 2.02 -4.43
CA THR A 74 -5.75 1.63 -5.74
C THR A 74 -6.87 1.14 -6.66
N ASP A 75 -7.70 0.22 -6.16
CA ASP A 75 -8.81 -0.35 -6.92
C ASP A 75 -9.87 0.72 -7.26
N LEU A 76 -10.20 1.58 -6.30
CA LEU A 76 -11.12 2.70 -6.50
C LEU A 76 -10.63 3.63 -7.61
N GLN A 77 -9.38 4.09 -7.55
CA GLN A 77 -8.88 5.04 -8.53
C GLN A 77 -8.71 4.41 -9.92
N LEU A 78 -8.33 3.13 -10.01
CA LEU A 78 -8.32 2.41 -11.28
C LEU A 78 -9.72 2.29 -11.89
N SER A 79 -10.77 2.15 -11.07
CA SER A 79 -12.16 2.11 -11.53
C SER A 79 -12.63 3.43 -12.17
N HIS A 80 -11.97 4.56 -11.84
CA HIS A 80 -12.22 5.86 -12.43
C HIS A 80 -11.43 6.10 -13.72
N LEU A 81 -10.48 5.23 -14.07
CA LEU A 81 -9.66 5.32 -15.27
C LEU A 81 -10.20 4.44 -16.41
N THR A 82 -11.49 4.50 -16.66
CA THR A 82 -12.15 3.77 -17.76
C THR A 82 -12.15 4.59 -19.07
N PRO A 83 -12.33 3.94 -20.24
CA PRO A 83 -12.40 4.65 -21.52
C PRO A 83 -13.52 5.71 -21.62
N ASP A 84 -14.60 5.53 -20.85
CA ASP A 84 -15.78 6.39 -20.87
C ASP A 84 -15.76 7.47 -19.77
N ALA A 85 -14.70 7.54 -18.96
CA ALA A 85 -14.57 8.51 -17.89
C ALA A 85 -14.37 9.93 -18.43
N SER A 86 -14.86 10.94 -17.69
CA SER A 86 -14.62 12.34 -18.04
C SER A 86 -13.15 12.72 -17.81
N ALA A 87 -12.68 13.76 -18.50
CA ALA A 87 -11.31 14.26 -18.33
C ALA A 87 -11.03 14.69 -16.88
N GLU A 88 -12.03 15.27 -16.20
CA GLU A 88 -11.96 15.66 -14.79
C GLU A 88 -11.84 14.45 -13.87
N ALA A 89 -12.60 13.38 -14.12
CA ALA A 89 -12.52 12.15 -13.35
C ALA A 89 -11.14 11.47 -13.52
N ILE A 90 -10.63 11.42 -14.74
CA ILE A 90 -9.29 10.91 -15.04
C ILE A 90 -8.23 11.74 -14.32
N SER A 91 -8.31 13.07 -14.39
CA SER A 91 -7.37 13.98 -13.74
C SER A 91 -7.40 13.80 -12.21
N ALA A 92 -8.59 13.77 -11.61
CA ALA A 92 -8.74 13.59 -10.17
C ALA A 92 -8.18 12.24 -9.69
N ALA A 93 -8.47 11.14 -10.40
CA ALA A 93 -7.95 9.82 -10.07
C ALA A 93 -6.41 9.76 -10.17
N ARG A 94 -5.83 10.41 -11.17
CA ARG A 94 -4.37 10.50 -11.31
C ARG A 94 -3.72 11.27 -10.16
N VAL A 95 -4.30 12.40 -9.75
CA VAL A 95 -3.79 13.18 -8.61
C VAL A 95 -3.86 12.36 -7.32
N ARG A 96 -4.95 11.62 -7.12
CA ARG A 96 -5.10 10.72 -5.96
C ARG A 96 -4.06 9.59 -5.97
N LEU A 97 -3.87 8.91 -7.09
CA LEU A 97 -2.85 7.87 -7.23
C LEU A 97 -1.43 8.40 -7.01
N ALA A 98 -1.09 9.55 -7.61
CA ALA A 98 0.23 10.16 -7.42
C ALA A 98 0.48 10.46 -5.94
N LYS A 99 -0.50 11.06 -5.23
CA LYS A 99 -0.36 11.33 -3.80
C LYS A 99 -0.27 10.06 -2.96
N MET A 100 -1.07 9.05 -3.28
CA MET A 100 -1.01 7.75 -2.60
C MET A 100 0.37 7.09 -2.77
N PHE A 101 0.99 7.18 -3.95
CA PHE A 101 2.33 6.64 -4.17
C PHE A 101 3.41 7.42 -3.42
N ASP A 102 3.31 8.75 -3.36
CA ASP A 102 4.17 9.58 -2.51
C ASP A 102 4.08 9.14 -1.03
N ASP A 103 2.87 8.96 -0.49
CA ASP A 103 2.66 8.47 0.88
C ASP A 103 3.16 7.02 1.06
N ALA A 104 3.01 6.18 0.05
CA ALA A 104 3.45 4.79 0.08
C ALA A 104 4.97 4.64 0.16
N VAL A 105 5.75 5.60 -0.34
CA VAL A 105 7.21 5.58 -0.19
C VAL A 105 7.57 5.56 1.30
N ASP A 106 7.04 6.51 2.07
CA ASP A 106 7.32 6.65 3.50
C ASP A 106 6.74 5.49 4.31
N VAL A 107 5.51 5.06 3.99
CA VAL A 107 4.86 3.93 4.65
C VAL A 107 5.64 2.63 4.44
N GLY A 108 6.06 2.34 3.21
CA GLY A 108 6.78 1.11 2.91
C GLY A 108 8.17 1.07 3.55
N GLN A 109 8.88 2.20 3.59
CA GLN A 109 10.16 2.31 4.33
C GLN A 109 9.96 2.13 5.83
N SER A 110 8.95 2.79 6.40
CA SER A 110 8.61 2.67 7.82
C SER A 110 8.21 1.25 8.18
N ALA A 111 7.44 0.57 7.32
CA ALA A 111 7.05 -0.82 7.50
C ALA A 111 8.25 -1.76 7.43
N ALA A 112 9.16 -1.57 6.48
CA ALA A 112 10.40 -2.37 6.40
C ALA A 112 11.22 -2.24 7.68
N LEU A 113 11.41 -1.01 8.18
CA LEU A 113 12.12 -0.75 9.43
C LEU A 113 11.40 -1.35 10.64
N ALA A 114 10.07 -1.22 10.71
CA ALA A 114 9.28 -1.77 11.81
C ALA A 114 9.34 -3.31 11.84
N LEU A 115 9.33 -3.96 10.68
CA LEU A 115 9.47 -5.41 10.57
C LEU A 115 10.88 -5.87 10.92
N GLU A 116 11.92 -5.16 10.47
CA GLU A 116 13.31 -5.44 10.86
C GLU A 116 13.55 -5.23 12.35
N ALA A 117 12.97 -4.17 12.92
CA ALA A 117 13.03 -3.90 14.35
C ALA A 117 12.24 -4.95 15.15
N GLY A 118 11.09 -5.42 14.67
CA GLY A 118 10.35 -6.53 15.29
C GLY A 118 11.12 -7.84 15.26
N VAL A 119 11.81 -8.14 14.15
CA VAL A 119 12.76 -9.26 14.04
C VAL A 119 13.96 -9.08 14.99
N ALA A 120 14.41 -7.84 15.23
CA ALA A 120 15.49 -7.54 16.18
C ALA A 120 15.02 -7.56 17.66
N LEU A 121 13.77 -7.19 17.93
CA LEU A 121 13.15 -7.13 19.27
C LEU A 121 12.69 -8.51 19.77
N ASP A 122 12.61 -9.53 18.91
CA ASP A 122 12.46 -10.93 19.35
C ASP A 122 13.68 -11.42 20.20
N GLN A 123 14.77 -10.65 20.24
CA GLN A 123 15.86 -10.83 21.22
C GLN A 123 15.75 -9.92 22.45
N SER A 124 14.85 -8.93 22.47
CA SER A 124 14.74 -7.99 23.58
C SER A 124 13.39 -7.24 23.61
N VAL A 125 12.51 -7.70 24.51
CA VAL A 125 11.52 -6.91 25.27
C VAL A 125 10.12 -6.71 24.65
N GLN A 126 9.14 -7.17 25.44
CA GLN A 126 7.71 -6.90 25.36
C GLN A 126 7.40 -5.39 25.48
N ALA A 127 6.68 -4.84 24.50
CA ALA A 127 5.92 -3.60 24.59
C ALA A 127 4.64 -3.87 23.78
N GLY A 128 3.40 -3.67 24.23
CA GLY A 128 2.84 -2.63 25.09
C GLY A 128 1.57 -2.20 24.36
N ASP A 129 0.43 -2.78 24.74
CA ASP A 129 -0.88 -2.61 24.11
C ASP A 129 -1.37 -1.15 24.16
N GLU A 130 -1.35 -0.44 23.04
CA GLU A 130 -2.29 0.67 22.80
C GLU A 130 -3.07 0.39 21.49
N PRO A 131 -4.42 0.36 21.54
CA PRO A 131 -5.25 0.01 20.39
C PRO A 131 -5.31 1.16 19.40
N GLY A 132 -4.71 0.95 18.23
CA GLY A 132 -4.81 1.82 17.06
C GLY A 132 -6.22 1.89 16.46
N GLN A 133 -6.49 2.97 15.73
CA GLN A 133 -7.81 3.46 15.33
C GLN A 133 -8.51 2.68 14.19
N CYS A 134 -8.36 1.35 14.12
CA CYS A 134 -9.21 0.55 13.23
C CYS A 134 -10.43 0.04 14.01
N PRO A 135 -11.66 0.17 13.49
CA PRO A 135 -12.81 -0.47 14.10
C PRO A 135 -12.60 -1.98 14.09
N ALA A 136 -12.67 -2.60 15.27
CA ALA A 136 -12.32 -3.99 15.53
C ALA A 136 -13.22 -5.04 14.85
N ASP A 137 -14.23 -4.63 14.07
CA ASP A 137 -15.29 -5.54 13.61
C ASP A 137 -15.79 -5.17 12.22
N TRP A 138 -15.29 -5.87 11.19
CA TRP A 138 -15.90 -5.90 9.84
C TRP A 138 -15.96 -7.33 9.27
N SER A 139 -15.90 -8.37 10.11
CA SER A 139 -16.20 -9.75 9.69
C SER A 139 -17.71 -10.05 9.57
N ALA A 140 -18.55 -9.02 9.45
CA ALA A 140 -20.00 -9.17 9.36
C ALA A 140 -20.64 -8.17 8.39
N LEU A 141 -20.32 -8.28 7.10
CA LEU A 141 -21.21 -7.90 6.00
C LEU A 141 -21.08 -8.90 4.84
#